data_AF-C3XPK1-F1
#
_entry.id   AF-C3XPK1-F1
#
_cell.length_a   1.000
_cell.length_b   1.000
_cell.length_c   1.000
_cell.angle_alpha   90.00
_cell.angle_beta   90.00
_cell.angle_gamma   90.00
#
_symmetry.space_group_name_H-M   'P 1'
#
loop_
_entity.id
_entity.type
_entity.pdbx_description
1 polymer ?
#
loop_
_entity_poly.entity_id
_entity_poly.type
_entity_poly.pdbx_seq_one_letter_code
_entity_poly.pdbx_strand_id
1 'polypeptide(L)'
;MGKNPWRRKRRRDKDRVALMKAIDYKLSREMVERQRHLRSTNKCEATHLVLLKSLPKSRTWKRNAAGRAFSAAHSVAVGGMGESMVRILATLGCKLRPGGPASKFLSWADKKAKADRARQRTAYFRGRRAHSWWRQQNAKKGSGYRPEQLHPNFSDEHGYSETK
;
A
#
# COMPACT_ATOMS: atom_id res chain seq x y z
N MET A 1 22.51 2.67 48.93
CA MET A 1 22.47 3.68 47.85
C MET A 1 21.03 4.05 47.53
N GLY A 2 20.52 5.16 48.10
CA GLY A 2 19.13 5.60 47.93
C GLY A 2 18.87 6.12 46.51
N LYS A 3 17.84 5.57 45.84
CA LYS A 3 17.41 6.03 44.51
C LYS A 3 16.88 7.45 44.64
N ASN A 4 17.63 8.42 44.11
CA ASN A 4 17.36 9.84 44.22
C ASN A 4 15.95 10.20 43.64
N PRO A 5 14.96 10.59 44.47
CA PRO A 5 13.54 10.68 44.06
C PRO A 5 13.28 11.78 43.02
N TRP A 6 14.12 12.82 43.00
CA TRP A 6 14.07 13.92 42.04
C TRP A 6 14.34 13.48 40.59
N ARG A 7 15.09 12.39 40.39
CA ARG A 7 15.42 11.85 39.06
C ARG A 7 14.22 11.15 38.39
N ARG A 8 13.31 10.56 39.18
CA ARG A 8 12.06 9.95 38.68
C ARG A 8 11.01 11.00 38.29
N LYS A 9 10.95 12.13 39.00
CA LYS A 9 10.00 13.22 38.70
C LYS A 9 10.36 13.93 37.39
N ARG A 10 11.63 14.27 37.16
CA ARG A 10 12.12 14.89 35.91
C ARG A 10 11.90 14.04 34.64
N ARG A 11 11.94 12.70 34.72
CA ARG A 11 11.62 11.85 33.55
C ARG A 11 10.14 11.95 33.17
N ARG A 12 9.25 11.87 34.16
CA ARG A 12 7.78 11.98 33.94
C ARG A 12 7.38 13.30 33.31
N ASP A 13 8.02 14.41 33.70
CA ASP A 13 7.71 15.72 33.12
C ASP A 13 8.17 15.82 31.65
N LYS A 14 9.34 15.28 31.32
CA LYS A 14 9.82 15.22 29.93
C LYS A 14 8.95 14.32 29.06
N ASP A 15 8.57 13.15 29.58
CA ASP A 15 7.69 12.22 28.89
C ASP A 15 6.30 12.83 28.66
N ARG A 16 5.78 13.56 29.66
CA ARG A 16 4.51 14.30 29.55
C ARG A 16 4.57 15.37 28.47
N VAL A 17 5.67 16.15 28.39
CA VAL A 17 5.85 17.16 27.35
C VAL A 17 5.97 16.52 25.95
N ALA A 18 6.69 15.39 25.83
CA ALA A 18 6.80 14.66 24.57
C ALA A 18 5.46 14.09 24.12
N LEU A 19 4.68 13.51 25.06
CA LEU A 19 3.32 13.04 24.81
C LEU A 19 2.39 14.16 24.40
N MET A 20 2.43 15.30 25.11
CA MET A 20 1.59 16.46 24.76
C MET A 20 1.92 16.96 23.35
N LYS A 21 3.20 17.12 23.01
CA LYS A 21 3.62 17.47 21.65
C LYS A 21 3.14 16.48 20.59
N ALA A 22 3.18 15.19 20.88
CA ALA A 22 2.70 14.17 19.95
C ALA A 22 1.17 14.23 19.78
N ILE A 23 0.44 14.46 20.87
CA ILE A 23 -1.02 14.64 20.88
C ILE A 23 -1.40 15.91 20.11
N ASP A 24 -0.78 17.04 20.43
CA ASP A 24 -1.03 18.35 19.79
C ASP A 24 -0.73 18.29 18.29
N TYR A 25 0.36 17.62 17.89
CA TYR A 25 0.66 17.39 16.49
C TYR A 25 -0.43 16.56 15.80
N LYS A 26 -0.83 15.42 16.41
CA LYS A 26 -1.81 14.48 15.84
C LYS A 26 -3.23 15.04 15.78
N LEU A 27 -3.62 15.81 16.79
CA LEU A 27 -4.95 16.41 16.93
C LEU A 27 -5.01 17.86 16.45
N SER A 28 -3.91 18.41 15.94
CA SER A 28 -3.91 19.73 15.32
C SER A 28 -4.98 19.80 14.22
N ARG A 29 -5.64 20.95 14.11
CA ARG A 29 -6.69 21.21 13.12
C ARG A 29 -6.23 20.85 11.70
N GLU A 30 -4.99 21.21 11.36
CA GLU A 30 -4.37 20.91 10.06
C GLU A 30 -4.25 19.39 9.81
N MET A 31 -3.85 18.61 10.82
CA MET A 31 -3.75 17.15 10.68
C MET A 31 -5.12 16.48 10.67
N VAL A 32 -6.10 16.99 11.43
CA VAL A 32 -7.47 16.49 11.43
C VAL A 32 -8.15 16.76 10.08
N GLU A 33 -7.97 17.95 9.50
CA GLU A 33 -8.49 18.27 8.16
C GLU A 33 -7.82 17.39 7.08
N ARG A 34 -6.50 17.19 7.15
CA ARG A 34 -5.79 16.23 6.28
C ARG A 34 -6.30 14.80 6.44
N GLN A 35 -6.55 14.35 7.67
CA GLN A 35 -7.11 13.02 7.95
C GLN A 35 -8.55 12.87 7.48
N ARG A 36 -9.38 13.91 7.60
CA ARG A 36 -10.76 13.94 7.10
C ARG A 36 -10.79 13.68 5.60
N HIS A 37 -9.88 14.29 4.85
CA HIS A 37 -9.74 14.04 3.41
C HIS A 37 -9.14 12.67 3.06
N LEU A 38 -8.58 11.93 4.03
CA LEU A 38 -8.03 10.58 3.84
C LEU A 38 -9.04 9.45 4.17
N ARG A 39 -10.17 9.77 4.80
CA ARG A 39 -11.19 8.81 5.27
C ARG A 39 -12.34 8.53 4.30
N SER A 40 -12.23 8.87 3.02
CA SER A 40 -13.21 8.33 2.07
C SER A 40 -12.98 6.82 1.93
N THR A 41 -14.07 6.04 1.94
CA THR A 41 -14.04 4.58 1.69
C THR A 41 -13.17 4.25 0.47
N ASN A 42 -13.32 5.03 -0.60
CA ASN A 42 -12.50 4.92 -1.82
C ASN A 42 -10.98 5.04 -1.58
N LYS A 43 -10.54 5.91 -0.66
CA LYS A 43 -9.11 6.04 -0.33
C LYS A 43 -8.62 4.90 0.56
N CYS A 44 -9.44 4.46 1.52
CA CYS A 44 -9.14 3.29 2.34
C CYS A 44 -9.00 2.04 1.48
N GLU A 45 -9.93 1.80 0.57
CA GLU A 45 -9.90 0.69 -0.39
C GLU A 45 -8.71 0.80 -1.35
N ALA A 46 -8.44 1.98 -1.92
CA ALA A 46 -7.29 2.18 -2.78
C ALA A 46 -5.97 1.87 -2.06
N THR A 47 -5.85 2.28 -0.79
CA THR A 47 -4.67 2.01 0.05
C THR A 47 -4.56 0.52 0.36
N HIS A 48 -5.67 -0.13 0.73
CA HIS A 48 -5.73 -1.56 0.99
C HIS A 48 -5.34 -2.39 -0.25
N LEU A 49 -5.86 -2.05 -1.43
CA LEU A 49 -5.52 -2.72 -2.69
C LEU A 49 -4.04 -2.55 -3.05
N VAL A 50 -3.46 -1.38 -2.80
CA VAL A 50 -2.03 -1.14 -3.02
C VAL A 50 -1.18 -1.96 -2.03
N LEU A 51 -1.58 -2.02 -0.76
CA LEU A 51 -0.93 -2.86 0.24
C LEU A 51 -0.96 -4.34 -0.14
N LEU A 52 -2.12 -4.87 -0.52
CA LEU A 52 -2.27 -6.25 -0.98
C LEU A 52 -1.38 -6.57 -2.19
N LYS A 53 -1.23 -5.63 -3.13
CA LYS A 53 -0.32 -5.79 -4.27
C LYS A 53 1.16 -5.77 -3.86
N SER A 54 1.52 -4.96 -2.87
CA SER A 54 2.90 -4.83 -2.39
C SER A 54 3.34 -5.96 -1.44
N LEU A 55 2.36 -6.61 -0.78
CA LEU A 55 2.54 -7.64 0.24
C LEU A 55 1.93 -8.95 -0.25
N PRO A 56 2.63 -9.72 -1.09
CA PRO A 56 2.13 -11.03 -1.50
C PRO A 56 1.98 -11.94 -0.27
N LYS A 57 0.94 -12.77 -0.27
CA LYS A 57 0.60 -13.68 0.84
C LYS A 57 1.63 -14.81 1.07
N SER A 58 2.68 -14.88 0.26
CA SER A 58 3.68 -15.97 0.34
C SER A 58 4.58 -15.82 1.56
N ARG A 59 4.90 -16.98 2.19
CA ARG A 59 5.66 -17.07 3.44
C ARG A 59 7.08 -16.46 3.35
N THR A 60 7.65 -16.41 2.15
CA THR A 60 9.01 -15.92 1.87
C THR A 60 9.15 -14.40 1.96
N TRP A 61 8.05 -13.63 2.03
CA TRP A 61 8.09 -12.16 1.98
C TRP A 61 7.96 -11.49 3.35
N LYS A 62 7.86 -12.28 4.43
CA LYS A 62 7.67 -11.78 5.80
C LYS A 62 8.79 -10.85 6.29
N ARG A 63 10.06 -11.13 5.94
CA ARG A 63 11.22 -10.37 6.42
C ARG A 63 11.17 -8.87 6.07
N ASN A 64 10.66 -8.53 4.88
CA ASN A 64 10.60 -7.15 4.38
C ASN A 64 9.16 -6.60 4.30
N ALA A 65 8.20 -7.29 4.90
CA ALA A 65 6.79 -6.93 4.81
C ALA A 65 6.51 -5.54 5.38
N ALA A 66 7.04 -5.21 6.56
CA ALA A 66 6.85 -3.90 7.18
C ALA A 66 7.35 -2.76 6.28
N GLY A 67 8.59 -2.85 5.78
CA GLY A 67 9.17 -1.82 4.90
C GLY A 67 8.39 -1.64 3.60
N ARG A 68 7.90 -2.74 3.00
CA ARG A 68 7.04 -2.71 1.82
C ARG A 68 5.70 -2.04 2.12
N ALA A 69 5.08 -2.36 3.26
CA ALA A 69 3.81 -1.76 3.68
C ALA A 69 3.94 -0.24 3.86
N PHE A 70 4.99 0.20 4.55
CA PHE A 70 5.25 1.64 4.76
C PHE A 70 5.54 2.36 3.45
N SER A 71 6.36 1.78 2.58
CA SER A 71 6.65 2.35 1.25
C SER A 71 5.39 2.46 0.38
N ALA A 72 4.54 1.43 0.40
CA ALA A 72 3.29 1.40 -0.34
C ALA A 72 2.32 2.47 0.18
N ALA A 73 2.13 2.56 1.50
CA ALA A 73 1.29 3.59 2.12
C ALA A 73 1.80 5.01 1.82
N HIS A 74 3.11 5.24 1.91
CA HIS A 74 3.71 6.53 1.60
C HIS A 74 3.52 6.92 0.12
N SER A 75 3.63 5.97 -0.80
CA SER A 75 3.39 6.21 -2.23
C SER A 75 1.96 6.65 -2.54
N VAL A 76 0.97 6.11 -1.82
CA VAL A 76 -0.44 6.51 -1.94
C VAL A 76 -0.67 7.91 -1.38
N ALA A 77 -0.04 8.24 -0.25
CA ALA A 77 -0.17 9.56 0.38
C ALA A 77 0.45 10.68 -0.47
N VAL A 78 1.59 10.43 -1.10
CA VAL A 78 2.31 11.42 -1.93
C VAL A 78 1.75 11.50 -3.36
N GLY A 79 1.18 10.41 -3.88
CA GLY A 79 0.56 10.37 -5.21
C GLY A 79 1.40 9.70 -6.31
N GLY A 80 2.53 9.08 -5.96
CA GLY A 80 3.44 8.42 -6.89
C GLY A 80 4.54 7.64 -6.17
N MET A 81 5.09 6.63 -6.83
CA MET A 81 6.19 5.83 -6.27
C MET A 81 7.51 6.60 -6.39
N GLY A 82 7.74 7.25 -7.54
CA GLY A 82 8.95 8.01 -7.80
C GLY A 82 9.11 9.18 -6.85
N GLU A 83 8.07 10.01 -6.74
CA GLU A 83 8.05 11.14 -5.81
C GLU A 83 8.19 10.69 -4.34
N SER A 84 7.52 9.61 -3.95
CA SER A 84 7.66 9.00 -2.63
C SER A 84 9.10 8.62 -2.32
N MET A 85 9.78 7.94 -3.25
CA MET A 85 11.16 7.50 -3.08
C MET A 85 12.12 8.69 -2.97
N VAL A 86 11.94 9.72 -3.80
CA VAL A 86 12.76 10.95 -3.74
C VAL A 86 12.64 11.61 -2.36
N ARG A 87 11.42 11.72 -1.81
CA ARG A 87 11.20 12.31 -0.48
C ARG A 87 11.83 11.48 0.63
N ILE A 88 11.64 10.16 0.62
CA ILE A 88 12.25 9.25 1.61
C ILE A 88 13.78 9.36 1.58
N LEU A 89 14.37 9.29 0.39
CA LEU A 89 15.82 9.39 0.22
C LEU A 89 16.36 10.75 0.68
N ALA A 90 15.63 11.84 0.43
CA ALA A 90 15.99 13.16 0.93
C ALA A 90 15.99 13.23 2.46
N THR A 91 15.03 12.57 3.13
CA THR A 91 14.99 12.51 4.60
C THR A 91 16.10 11.67 5.22
N LEU A 92 16.59 10.67 4.49
CA LEU A 92 17.72 9.82 4.91
C LEU A 92 19.09 10.44 4.62
N GLY A 93 19.14 11.64 4.03
CA GLY A 93 20.39 12.28 3.61
C GLY A 93 20.94 11.77 2.26
N CYS A 94 20.29 10.78 1.64
CA CYS A 94 20.67 10.19 0.35
C CYS A 94 20.01 10.91 -0.83
N LYS A 95 20.13 12.24 -0.92
CA LYS A 95 19.47 13.02 -1.99
C LYS A 95 19.92 12.56 -3.38
N LEU A 96 18.95 12.24 -4.23
CA LEU A 96 19.23 11.92 -5.64
C LEU A 96 19.71 13.18 -6.38
N ARG A 97 20.73 13.03 -7.22
CA ARG A 97 21.19 14.11 -8.10
C ARG A 97 20.06 14.51 -9.05
N PRO A 98 19.67 15.81 -9.10
CA PRO A 98 18.63 16.27 -10.02
C PRO A 98 19.08 16.02 -11.47
N GLY A 99 18.19 15.46 -12.28
CA GLY A 99 18.48 15.10 -13.67
C GLY A 99 19.41 13.89 -13.86
N GLY A 100 19.86 13.25 -12.78
CA GLY A 100 20.59 11.99 -12.83
C GLY A 100 19.74 10.83 -13.37
N PRO A 101 20.35 9.70 -13.77
CA PRO A 101 19.64 8.57 -14.37
C PRO A 101 18.55 8.01 -13.44
N ALA A 102 18.84 7.87 -12.14
CA ALA A 102 17.87 7.42 -11.14
C ALA A 102 16.68 8.38 -11.00
N SER A 103 16.93 9.70 -10.94
CA SER A 103 15.87 10.71 -10.87
C SER A 103 15.00 10.72 -12.13
N LYS A 104 15.61 10.61 -13.32
CA LYS A 104 14.91 10.51 -14.60
C LYS A 104 14.05 9.25 -14.67
N PHE A 105 14.57 8.11 -14.24
CA PHE A 105 13.82 6.86 -14.21
C PHE A 105 12.58 6.95 -13.31
N LEU A 106 12.73 7.48 -12.09
CA LEU A 106 11.60 7.64 -11.16
C LEU A 106 10.54 8.61 -11.72
N SER A 107 10.96 9.72 -12.33
CA SER A 107 10.05 10.65 -13.01
C SER A 107 9.31 9.99 -14.18
N TRP A 108 10.04 9.25 -15.01
CA TRP A 108 9.45 8.49 -16.12
C TRP A 108 8.45 7.45 -15.63
N ALA A 109 8.77 6.71 -14.57
CA ALA A 109 7.90 5.68 -14.00
C ALA A 109 6.58 6.30 -13.51
N ASP A 110 6.63 7.45 -12.83
CA ASP A 110 5.43 8.16 -12.39
C ASP A 110 4.63 8.72 -13.57
N LYS A 111 5.29 9.29 -14.59
CA LYS A 111 4.61 9.76 -15.82
C LYS A 111 3.92 8.61 -16.56
N LYS A 112 4.61 7.48 -16.73
CA LYS A 112 4.06 6.28 -17.34
C LYS A 112 2.86 5.75 -16.56
N ALA A 113 2.96 5.66 -15.23
CA ALA A 113 1.85 5.24 -14.39
C ALA A 113 0.63 6.18 -14.50
N LYS A 114 0.85 7.50 -14.60
CA LYS A 114 -0.23 8.48 -14.84
C LYS A 114 -0.86 8.27 -16.22
N ALA A 115 -0.06 8.11 -17.27
CA ALA A 115 -0.53 7.84 -18.63
C ALA A 115 -1.33 6.52 -18.70
N ASP A 116 -0.85 5.45 -18.08
CA ASP A 116 -1.53 4.17 -18.00
C ASP A 116 -2.87 4.28 -17.25
N ARG A 117 -2.91 5.03 -16.13
CA ARG A 117 -4.17 5.30 -15.42
C ARG A 117 -5.16 6.08 -16.30
N ALA A 118 -4.70 7.10 -17.03
CA ALA A 118 -5.55 7.85 -17.95
C ALA A 118 -6.09 6.96 -19.07
N ARG A 119 -5.21 6.16 -19.70
CA ARG A 119 -5.58 5.17 -20.71
C ARG A 119 -6.62 4.18 -20.20
N GLN A 120 -6.47 3.67 -18.98
CA GLN A 120 -7.41 2.72 -18.37
C GLN A 120 -8.82 3.29 -18.15
N ARG A 121 -8.98 4.62 -18.09
CA ARG A 121 -10.28 5.29 -17.97
C ARG A 121 -11.00 5.45 -19.31
N THR A 122 -10.28 5.36 -20.42
CA THR A 122 -10.87 5.51 -21.77
C THR A 122 -11.94 4.45 -22.05
N ALA A 123 -13.00 4.82 -22.78
CA ALA A 123 -14.07 3.89 -23.17
C ALA A 123 -13.52 2.71 -23.98
N TYR A 124 -12.61 2.98 -24.92
CA TYR A 124 -11.92 1.95 -25.70
C TYR A 124 -11.25 0.89 -24.82
N PHE A 125 -10.45 1.30 -23.83
CA PHE A 125 -9.75 0.36 -22.96
C PHE A 125 -10.73 -0.45 -22.11
N ARG A 126 -11.80 0.17 -21.61
CA ARG A 126 -12.86 -0.51 -20.85
C ARG A 126 -13.59 -1.55 -21.71
N GLY A 127 -14.00 -1.20 -22.93
CA GLY A 127 -14.63 -2.12 -23.87
C GLY A 127 -13.73 -3.30 -24.24
N ARG A 128 -12.46 -3.04 -24.55
CA ARG A 128 -11.47 -4.09 -24.83
C ARG A 128 -11.28 -5.05 -23.65
N ARG A 129 -11.24 -4.51 -22.42
CA ARG A 129 -11.13 -5.32 -21.19
C ARG A 129 -12.38 -6.18 -20.98
N ALA A 130 -13.57 -5.61 -21.14
CA ALA A 130 -14.84 -6.32 -21.00
C ALA A 130 -14.96 -7.47 -22.01
N HIS A 131 -14.60 -7.20 -23.27
CA HIS A 131 -14.61 -8.21 -24.33
C HIS A 131 -13.59 -9.33 -24.08
N SER A 132 -12.38 -9.01 -23.60
CA SER A 132 -11.39 -10.02 -23.20
C SER A 132 -11.90 -10.90 -22.05
N TRP A 133 -12.54 -10.29 -21.05
CA TRP A 133 -13.15 -11.03 -19.94
C TRP A 133 -14.30 -11.94 -20.41
N TRP A 134 -15.18 -11.45 -21.29
CA TRP A 134 -16.26 -12.24 -21.89
C TRP A 134 -15.73 -13.43 -22.68
N ARG A 135 -14.68 -13.24 -23.48
CA ARG A 135 -13.98 -14.34 -24.19
C ARG A 135 -13.42 -15.38 -23.22
N GLN A 136 -12.79 -14.97 -22.13
CA GLN A 136 -12.26 -15.90 -21.13
C GLN A 136 -13.37 -16.73 -20.47
N GLN A 137 -14.51 -16.11 -20.15
CA GLN A 137 -15.65 -16.83 -19.57
C GLN A 137 -16.24 -17.85 -20.55
N ASN A 138 -16.38 -17.49 -21.82
CA ASN A 138 -16.90 -18.42 -22.83
C ASN A 138 -15.92 -19.52 -23.21
N ALA A 139 -14.62 -19.23 -23.23
CA ALA A 139 -13.59 -20.25 -23.40
C ALA A 139 -13.65 -21.31 -22.30
N LYS A 140 -13.90 -20.90 -21.05
CA LYS A 140 -14.10 -21.84 -19.92
C LYS A 140 -15.39 -22.66 -20.04
N LYS A 141 -16.46 -22.07 -20.57
CA LYS A 141 -17.73 -22.79 -20.82
C LYS A 141 -17.60 -23.80 -21.97
N GLY A 142 -16.81 -23.49 -22.98
CA GLY A 142 -16.55 -24.37 -24.13
C GLY A 142 -15.48 -25.44 -23.88
N SER A 143 -14.64 -25.31 -22.85
CA SER A 143 -13.53 -26.24 -22.61
C SER A 143 -13.94 -27.56 -21.95
N GLY A 144 -15.24 -27.86 -21.81
CA GLY A 144 -15.73 -29.18 -21.37
C GLY A 144 -15.25 -29.65 -20.00
N TYR A 145 -14.67 -28.77 -19.18
CA TYR A 145 -14.11 -29.13 -17.88
C TYR A 145 -15.25 -29.42 -16.91
N ARG A 146 -15.62 -30.70 -16.79
CA ARG A 146 -16.56 -31.18 -15.79
C ARG A 146 -15.81 -31.25 -14.45
N PRO A 147 -16.35 -30.71 -13.35
CA PRO A 147 -15.75 -30.82 -12.02
C PRO A 147 -15.43 -32.26 -11.61
N GLU A 148 -16.14 -33.24 -12.18
CA GLU A 148 -15.99 -34.69 -12.00
C GLU A 148 -14.69 -35.27 -12.59
N GLN A 149 -13.95 -34.51 -13.42
CA GLN A 149 -12.68 -34.94 -14.03
C GLN A 149 -11.44 -34.58 -13.21
N LEU A 150 -11.61 -34.10 -11.98
CA LEU A 150 -10.50 -33.95 -11.05
C LEU A 150 -9.86 -35.32 -10.78
N HIS A 151 -8.55 -35.42 -11.03
CA HIS A 151 -7.74 -36.54 -10.58
C HIS A 151 -7.96 -36.71 -9.07
N PRO A 152 -8.15 -37.93 -8.53
CA PRO A 152 -8.53 -38.17 -7.11
C PRO A 152 -7.55 -37.62 -6.06
N ASN A 153 -6.44 -37.01 -6.47
CA ASN A 153 -5.41 -36.44 -5.61
C ASN A 153 -5.41 -34.90 -5.56
N PHE A 154 -6.35 -34.21 -6.23
CA PHE A 154 -6.58 -32.78 -6.01
C PHE A 154 -7.73 -32.61 -5.02
N SER A 155 -7.41 -32.72 -3.73
CA SER A 155 -8.31 -32.28 -2.67
C SER A 155 -8.53 -30.77 -2.79
N ASP A 156 -9.80 -30.36 -2.77
CA ASP A 156 -10.25 -28.99 -2.57
C ASP A 156 -9.80 -28.48 -1.17
N GLU A 157 -8.53 -28.09 -1.03
CA GLU A 157 -8.04 -27.37 0.18
C GLU A 157 -8.53 -25.91 0.23
N HIS A 158 -9.51 -25.53 -0.59
CA HIS A 158 -10.04 -24.16 -0.65
C HIS A 158 -11.54 -24.05 -0.34
N GLY A 159 -12.15 -25.10 0.19
CA GLY A 159 -13.44 -25.01 0.87
C GLY A 159 -13.24 -24.51 2.30
N TYR A 160 -13.70 -23.30 2.60
CA TYR A 160 -13.97 -22.90 3.98
C TYR A 160 -15.11 -23.78 4.49
N SER A 161 -14.79 -24.92 5.13
CA SER A 161 -15.77 -25.59 5.98
C SER A 161 -15.90 -24.78 7.27
N GLU A 162 -17.08 -24.20 7.43
CA GLU A 162 -17.57 -23.59 8.65
C GLU A 162 -17.46 -24.60 9.79
N THR A 163 -16.58 -24.33 10.76
CA THR A 163 -16.63 -25.02 12.04
C THR A 163 -17.82 -24.47 12.83
N LYS A 164 -18.83 -25.34 13.01
CA LYS A 164 -19.87 -25.22 14.03
C LYS A 164 -19.29 -25.40 15.43
#